data_AF-U2P763-F1
#
_entry.id   AF-U2P763-F1
#
_cell.length_a   1.000
_cell.length_b   1.000
_cell.length_c   1.000
_cell.angle_alpha   90.00
_cell.angle_beta   90.00
_cell.angle_gamma   90.00
#
_symmetry.space_group_name_H-M   'P 1'
#
loop_
_entity.id
_entity.type
_entity.pdbx_description
1 polymer ?
#
loop_
_entity_poly.entity_id
_entity_poly.type
_entity_poly.pdbx_seq_one_letter_code
_entity_poly.pdbx_strand_id
1 'polypeptide(L)'
;MAIRIKTRPTLEQLTGRSHWWGAPDLPQEVPYPYIKVNDGTESYDEPLTFVCQIRCEDIATFDRKNLLPHTGMLHFFAPID
;
A
#
# COMPACT_ATOMS: atom_id res chain seq x y z
N MET A 1 7.35 -17.72 -8.17
CA MET A 1 8.23 -17.30 -7.07
C MET A 1 7.38 -16.46 -6.15
N ALA A 2 7.45 -16.69 -4.84
CA ALA A 2 6.61 -16.00 -3.88
C ALA A 2 7.50 -15.48 -2.74
N ILE A 3 7.26 -14.25 -2.31
CA ILE A 3 7.90 -13.66 -1.14
C ILE A 3 6.93 -13.86 0.03
N ARG A 4 7.35 -14.60 1.05
CA ARG A 4 6.54 -14.81 2.25
C ARG A 4 6.73 -13.65 3.20
N ILE A 5 5.63 -12.98 3.54
CA ILE A 5 5.63 -11.89 4.51
C ILE A 5 5.10 -12.42 5.84
N LYS A 6 5.81 -12.11 6.94
CA LYS A 6 5.37 -12.37 8.30
C LYS A 6 5.16 -11.03 9.01
N THR A 7 3.97 -10.81 9.53
CA THR A 7 3.62 -9.57 10.24
C THR A 7 3.60 -9.80 11.75
N ARG A 8 3.75 -8.72 12.51
CA ARG A 8 3.52 -8.68 13.95
C ARG A 8 2.89 -7.33 14.31
N PRO A 9 1.98 -7.26 15.29
CA PRO A 9 1.53 -5.99 15.84
C PRO A 9 2.69 -5.22 16.46
N THR A 10 2.65 -3.89 16.36
CA THR A 10 3.64 -3.01 16.98
C THR A 10 3.02 -1.63 17.27
N LEU A 11 3.60 -0.91 18.22
CA LEU A 11 3.28 0.49 18.53
C LEU A 11 4.40 1.44 18.08
N GLU A 12 5.43 0.92 17.41
CA GLU A 12 6.53 1.72 16.86
C GLU A 12 6.06 2.62 15.72
N GLN A 13 6.82 3.69 15.46
CA GLN A 13 6.61 4.53 14.27
C GLN A 13 6.95 3.73 12.99
N LEU A 14 6.07 3.82 12.00
CA LEU A 14 6.12 3.03 10.76
C LEU A 14 6.49 3.83 9.52
N THR A 15 6.71 5.14 9.64
CA THR A 15 7.17 6.00 8.55
C THR A 15 8.43 5.44 7.88
N GLY A 16 8.39 5.33 6.56
CA GLY A 16 9.42 4.78 5.70
C GLY A 16 9.57 3.25 5.77
N ARG A 17 8.63 2.52 6.38
CA ARG A 17 8.73 1.06 6.57
C ARG A 17 7.64 0.30 5.83
N SER A 18 7.87 -0.98 5.56
CA SER A 18 6.81 -1.88 5.13
C SER A 18 5.81 -2.11 6.27
N HIS A 19 4.52 -1.83 6.07
CA HIS A 19 3.48 -2.08 7.08
C HIS A 19 2.09 -2.33 6.49
N TRP A 20 1.22 -2.90 7.31
CA TRP A 20 -0.19 -3.13 7.02
C TRP A 20 -1.04 -2.17 7.82
N TRP A 21 -2.08 -1.63 7.18
CA TRP A 21 -3.05 -0.71 7.77
C TRP A 21 -2.41 0.56 8.34
N GLY A 22 -3.23 1.43 8.94
CA GLY A 22 -2.80 2.73 9.46
C GLY A 22 -2.70 3.78 8.36
N ALA A 23 -1.80 4.75 8.53
CA ALA A 23 -1.61 5.84 7.58
C ALA A 23 -0.52 5.49 6.55
N PRO A 24 -0.77 5.67 5.24
CA PRO A 24 0.26 5.47 4.23
C PRO A 24 1.27 6.62 4.20
N ASP A 25 2.50 6.32 3.80
CA ASP A 25 3.53 7.32 3.50
C ASP A 25 3.36 7.84 2.06
N LEU A 26 2.26 8.56 1.81
CA LEU A 26 2.04 9.24 0.54
C LEU A 26 2.78 10.59 0.52
N PRO A 27 3.53 10.91 -0.56
CA PRO A 27 4.03 12.26 -0.79
C PRO A 27 2.89 13.27 -0.87
N GLN A 28 3.14 14.52 -0.46
CA GLN A 28 2.12 15.57 -0.41
C GLN A 28 1.53 15.89 -1.80
N GLU A 29 2.32 15.67 -2.85
CA GLU A 29 1.94 15.91 -4.24
C GLU A 29 1.05 14.81 -4.82
N VAL A 30 0.95 13.66 -4.15
CA VAL A 30 0.16 12.51 -4.61
C VAL A 30 -1.23 12.55 -3.98
N PRO A 31 -2.31 12.74 -4.77
CA PRO A 31 -3.66 12.72 -4.23
C PRO A 31 -3.99 11.34 -3.69
N TYR A 32 -4.79 11.29 -2.62
CA TYR A 32 -5.24 10.04 -2.03
C TYR A 32 -6.10 9.23 -3.03
N PRO A 33 -5.86 7.92 -3.21
CA PRO A 33 -6.61 7.12 -4.19
C PRO A 33 -8.10 6.99 -3.84
N TYR A 34 -8.96 7.08 -4.85
CA TYR A 34 -10.41 6.91 -4.73
C TYR A 34 -10.98 6.15 -5.93
N ILE A 35 -12.18 5.61 -5.78
CA ILE A 35 -13.00 5.05 -6.86
C ILE A 35 -14.28 5.84 -7.02
N LYS A 36 -14.87 5.80 -8.22
CA LYS A 36 -16.20 6.36 -8.43
C LYS A 36 -17.24 5.29 -8.13
N VAL A 37 -18.09 5.56 -7.15
CA VAL A 37 -19.23 4.71 -6.81
C VAL A 37 -20.49 5.35 -7.37
N ASN A 38 -21.38 4.51 -7.91
CA ASN A 38 -22.72 4.91 -8.31
C ASN A 38 -23.72 3.98 -7.61
N ASP A 39 -24.57 4.54 -6.77
CA ASP A 39 -25.56 3.80 -5.97
C ASP A 39 -26.95 3.75 -6.63
N GLY A 40 -27.05 4.19 -7.88
CA GLY A 40 -28.29 4.34 -8.65
C GLY A 40 -28.97 5.69 -8.50
N THR A 41 -28.62 6.49 -7.48
CA THR A 41 -29.19 7.83 -7.24
C THR A 41 -28.13 8.92 -7.45
N GLU A 42 -26.92 8.70 -6.95
CA GLU A 42 -25.83 9.66 -7.00
C GLU A 42 -24.52 8.98 -7.43
N SER A 43 -23.55 9.79 -7.88
CA SER A 43 -22.19 9.35 -8.13
C SER A 43 -21.24 10.17 -7.29
N TYR A 44 -20.42 9.50 -6.49
CA TYR A 44 -19.48 10.14 -5.57
C TYR A 44 -18.11 9.45 -5.62
N ASP A 45 -17.08 10.20 -5.21
CA ASP A 45 -15.72 9.69 -5.09
C ASP A 45 -15.55 9.07 -3.70
N GLU A 46 -15.30 7.77 -3.65
CA GLU A 46 -15.09 7.01 -2.41
C GLU A 46 -13.59 6.73 -2.23
N PRO A 47 -12.95 7.21 -1.14
CA PRO A 47 -11.55 6.96 -0.88
C PRO A 47 -11.30 5.48 -0.64
N LEU A 48 -10.26 4.94 -1.28
CA LEU A 48 -9.91 3.53 -1.11
C LEU A 48 -9.25 3.28 0.25
N THR A 49 -9.54 2.14 0.86
CA THR A 49 -8.90 1.75 2.10
C THR A 49 -7.44 1.38 1.86
N PHE A 50 -6.54 2.00 2.62
CA PHE A 50 -5.12 1.62 2.63
C PHE A 50 -4.93 0.22 3.22
N VAL A 51 -4.30 -0.68 2.45
CA VAL A 51 -4.07 -2.07 2.84
C VAL A 51 -2.67 -2.25 3.40
N CYS A 52 -1.65 -1.90 2.61
CA CYS A 52 -0.27 -1.96 3.01
C CYS A 52 0.63 -1.13 2.10
N GLN A 53 1.84 -0.87 2.59
CA GLN A 53 2.94 -0.40 1.77
C GLN A 53 4.14 -1.33 1.94
N ILE A 54 4.89 -1.51 0.86
CA ILE A 54 6.06 -2.39 0.82
C ILE A 54 7.24 -1.59 0.29
N ARG A 55 8.27 -1.47 1.12
CA ARG A 55 9.52 -0.84 0.74
C ARG A 55 10.31 -1.81 -0.12
N CYS A 56 10.61 -1.41 -1.34
CA CYS A 56 11.22 -2.27 -2.36
C CYS A 56 12.58 -2.81 -1.93
N GLU A 57 13.37 -2.01 -1.21
CA GLU A 57 14.70 -2.42 -0.73
C GLU A 57 14.61 -3.60 0.26
N ASP A 58 13.52 -3.71 1.03
CA ASP A 58 13.33 -4.78 2.01
C ASP A 58 13.07 -6.13 1.32
N ILE A 59 12.51 -6.10 0.10
CA ILE A 59 12.14 -7.29 -0.66
C ILE A 59 13.10 -7.63 -1.80
N ALA A 60 13.97 -6.69 -2.22
CA ALA A 60 14.88 -6.83 -3.36
C ALA A 60 15.75 -8.09 -3.30
N THR A 61 16.24 -8.46 -2.11
CA THR A 61 17.08 -9.65 -1.93
C THR A 61 16.34 -10.98 -2.18
N PHE A 62 15.01 -10.96 -2.12
CA PHE A 62 14.17 -12.14 -2.37
C PHE A 62 13.71 -12.25 -3.83
N ASP A 63 13.82 -11.17 -4.61
CA ASP A 63 13.41 -11.12 -6.02
C ASP A 63 14.50 -11.61 -6.98
N ARG A 64 14.79 -12.92 -6.95
CA ARG A 64 15.83 -13.54 -7.79
C ARG A 64 15.61 -13.41 -9.30
N LYS A 65 14.40 -13.06 -9.72
CA LYS A 65 14.02 -12.92 -11.12
C LYS A 65 13.99 -11.46 -11.59
N ASN A 66 14.25 -10.50 -10.69
CA ASN A 66 14.30 -9.07 -10.99
C ASN A 66 13.02 -8.60 -11.70
N LEU A 67 11.87 -9.00 -11.17
CA LEU A 67 10.53 -8.69 -11.67
C LEU A 67 9.89 -7.49 -10.96
N LEU A 68 10.40 -7.14 -9.77
CA LEU A 68 9.91 -6.05 -8.94
C LEU A 68 10.91 -4.90 -8.93
N PRO A 69 10.47 -3.67 -8.68
CA PRO A 69 11.38 -2.57 -8.39
C PRO A 69 12.26 -2.89 -7.18
N HIS A 70 13.51 -2.45 -7.19
CA HIS A 70 14.46 -2.65 -6.08
C HIS A 70 14.58 -1.44 -5.16
N THR A 71 13.97 -0.30 -5.54
CA THR A 71 13.94 0.92 -4.74
C THR A 71 12.55 1.55 -4.74
N GLY A 72 12.29 2.40 -3.75
CA GLY A 72 11.02 3.11 -3.61
C GLY A 72 9.97 2.35 -2.77
N MET A 73 8.72 2.77 -2.89
CA MET A 73 7.60 2.25 -2.11
C MET A 73 6.48 1.79 -3.03
N LEU A 74 5.96 0.60 -2.80
CA LEU A 74 4.72 0.12 -3.40
C LEU A 74 3.59 0.34 -2.42
N HIS A 75 2.56 1.10 -2.79
CA HIS A 75 1.37 1.30 -1.97
C HIS A 75 0.18 0.54 -2.54
N PHE A 76 -0.58 -0.13 -1.67
CA PHE A 76 -1.74 -0.92 -2.04
C PHE A 76 -3.00 -0.38 -1.36
N PHE A 77 -4.00 -0.11 -2.17
CA PHE A 77 -5.32 0.39 -1.75
C PHE A 77 -6.41 -0.47 -2.38
N ALA A 78 -7.50 -0.68 -1.67
CA ALA A 78 -8.61 -1.52 -2.15
C ALA A 78 -9.97 -1.01 -1.61
N PRO A 79 -11.06 -1.22 -2.37
CA PRO A 79 -12.41 -1.03 -1.85
C PRO A 79 -12.70 -2.19 -0.90
N ILE A 80 -12.69 -1.91 0.39
CA ILE A 80 -12.93 -2.89 1.44
C ILE A 80 -14.12 -2.38 2.25
N ASP A 81 -15.26 -3.01 2.03
CA ASP A 81 -16.48 -2.94 2.82
C ASP A 81 -16.74 -4.30 3.49
#